data_AF-A0A9E2KZ39-F1
#
_entry.id   AF-A0A9E2KZ39-F1
#
_cell.length_a   1.000
_cell.length_b   1.000
_cell.length_c   1.000
_cell.angle_alpha   90.00
_cell.angle_beta   90.00
_cell.angle_gamma   90.00
#
_symmetry.space_group_name_H-M   'P 1'
#
loop_
_entity.id
_entity.type
_entity.pdbx_description
1 polymer ?
#
loop_
_entity_poly.entity_id
_entity_poly.type
_entity_poly.pdbx_seq_one_letter_code
_entity_poly.pdbx_strand_id
1 'polypeptide(L)'
;MDNIQEQIRLIIFEEFSKLLKNIEGDFKKNYIKKNYNFLLNQLDAKTTANMVFVSSFESKSGFAIEACAKRIARIRYGEKNVPTIVNPNNLKHTIDEKYINGQIIVTDINIEDGNLKGEISAFRANNISKGKGKAKQTSTVNQTTIKSLLDTAKKYKTPGVIYTKPVDLAFFDGVNWNIMELKAGGDLDSSNAPSNVEKLLTIYTGLNYYNTKVFFATLYNKDGEGNTWTGAVKKHLAYPEMFLIGKNFWEYILPKEIDFEEFTKIYKETLSELDLNNRINEMIKECLR
;
A
#
# COMPACT_ATOMS: atom_id res chain seq x y z
N MET A 1 18.92 23.67 9.13
CA MET A 1 18.19 22.42 9.46
C MET A 1 16.80 22.63 8.94
N ASP A 2 16.47 22.02 7.81
CA ASP A 2 15.13 22.11 7.23
C ASP A 2 14.13 21.52 8.22
N ASN A 3 13.03 22.24 8.47
CA ASN A 3 12.00 21.79 9.39
C ASN A 3 11.34 20.52 8.82
N ILE A 4 11.57 19.36 9.46
CA ILE A 4 11.01 18.06 9.03
C ILE A 4 9.48 18.13 8.92
N GLN A 5 8.82 18.86 9.82
CA GLN A 5 7.37 19.05 9.78
C GLN A 5 6.94 19.76 8.49
N GLU A 6 7.70 20.78 8.08
CA GLU A 6 7.44 21.52 6.85
C GLU A 6 7.68 20.65 5.61
N GLN A 7 8.71 19.80 5.62
CA GLN A 7 8.92 18.83 4.52
C GLN A 7 7.74 17.86 4.39
N ILE A 8 7.25 17.32 5.51
CA ILE A 8 6.07 16.44 5.52
C ILE A 8 4.84 17.20 5.03
N ARG A 9 4.62 18.43 5.50
CA ARG A 9 3.52 19.31 5.06
C ARG A 9 3.55 19.50 3.54
N LEU A 10 4.71 19.85 2.98
CA LEU A 10 4.89 20.05 1.54
C LEU A 10 4.61 18.77 0.74
N ILE A 11 5.06 17.60 1.22
CA ILE A 11 4.76 16.31 0.60
C ILE A 11 3.24 16.09 0.52
N ILE A 12 2.54 16.27 1.65
CA ILE A 12 1.09 16.06 1.73
C ILE A 12 0.38 17.06 0.82
N PHE A 13 0.78 18.34 0.88
CA PHE A 13 0.19 19.41 0.08
C PHE A 13 0.30 19.12 -1.42
N GLU A 14 1.49 18.71 -1.89
CA GLU A 14 1.72 18.41 -3.30
C GLU A 14 0.91 17.20 -3.79
N GLU A 15 0.92 16.09 -3.05
CA GLU A 15 0.22 14.87 -3.47
C GLU A 15 -1.31 15.06 -3.43
N PHE A 16 -1.84 15.73 -2.40
CA PHE A 16 -3.27 16.00 -2.33
C PHE A 16 -3.70 17.12 -3.28
N SER A 17 -2.85 18.09 -3.60
CA SER A 17 -3.10 19.07 -4.68
C SER A 17 -3.26 18.38 -6.03
N LYS A 18 -2.37 17.43 -6.36
CA LYS A 18 -2.46 16.65 -7.61
C LYS A 18 -3.75 15.82 -7.64
N LEU A 19 -4.07 15.16 -6.53
CA LEU A 19 -5.32 14.41 -6.38
C LEU A 19 -6.53 15.29 -6.68
N LEU A 20 -6.60 16.48 -6.08
CA LEU A 20 -7.76 17.36 -6.24
C LEU A 20 -7.89 17.88 -7.68
N LYS A 21 -6.78 18.29 -8.31
CA LYS A 21 -6.77 18.67 -9.73
C LYS A 21 -7.28 17.54 -10.63
N ASN A 22 -6.89 16.30 -10.31
CA ASN A 22 -7.35 15.12 -11.07
C ASN A 22 -8.85 14.84 -10.86
N ILE A 23 -9.38 15.07 -9.65
CA ILE A 23 -10.82 14.95 -9.39
C ILE A 23 -11.58 16.04 -10.12
N GLU A 24 -11.17 17.30 -10.01
CA GLU A 24 -11.82 18.42 -10.68
C GLU A 24 -11.87 18.22 -12.20
N GLY A 25 -10.74 17.78 -12.80
CA GLY A 25 -10.64 17.56 -14.23
C GLY A 25 -11.55 16.45 -14.77
N ASP A 26 -11.96 15.48 -13.95
CA ASP A 26 -12.83 14.38 -14.37
C ASP A 26 -14.23 14.37 -13.72
N PHE A 27 -14.50 15.32 -12.81
CA PHE A 27 -15.71 15.35 -11.99
C PHE A 27 -16.99 15.35 -12.83
N LYS A 28 -17.11 16.31 -13.76
CA LYS A 28 -18.29 16.46 -14.63
C LYS A 28 -18.55 15.22 -15.49
N LYS A 29 -17.49 14.64 -16.03
CA LYS A 29 -17.56 13.40 -16.82
C LYS A 29 -18.07 12.23 -15.97
N ASN A 30 -17.54 12.10 -14.75
CA ASN A 30 -17.94 11.04 -13.83
C ASN A 30 -19.38 11.23 -13.32
N TYR A 31 -19.80 12.48 -13.12
CA TYR A 31 -21.18 12.84 -12.78
C TYR A 31 -22.17 12.42 -13.89
N ILE A 32 -21.90 12.79 -15.15
CA ILE A 32 -22.72 12.38 -16.29
C ILE A 32 -22.81 10.84 -16.37
N LYS A 33 -21.69 10.14 -16.21
CA LYS A 33 -21.66 8.67 -16.19
C LYS A 33 -22.52 8.08 -15.08
N LYS A 34 -22.53 8.69 -13.89
CA LYS A 34 -23.33 8.23 -12.75
C LYS A 34 -24.83 8.33 -13.01
N ASN A 35 -25.28 9.33 -13.78
CA ASN A 35 -26.68 9.46 -14.19
C ASN A 35 -27.17 8.34 -15.13
N TYR A 36 -26.27 7.63 -15.79
CA TYR A 36 -26.63 6.42 -16.55
C TYR A 36 -26.75 5.16 -15.69
N ASN A 37 -26.41 5.23 -14.39
CA ASN A 37 -26.59 4.11 -13.50
C ASN A 37 -28.07 3.96 -13.13
N PHE A 38 -28.77 3.03 -13.81
CA PHE A 38 -30.21 2.80 -13.61
C PHE A 38 -30.60 2.44 -12.16
N LEU A 39 -29.66 1.98 -11.33
CA LEU A 39 -29.89 1.68 -9.92
C LEU A 39 -29.93 2.94 -9.06
N LEU A 40 -29.25 4.01 -9.48
CA LEU A 40 -28.98 5.20 -8.66
C LEU A 40 -29.42 6.51 -9.32
N ASN A 41 -29.85 6.49 -10.58
CA ASN A 41 -30.20 7.68 -11.36
C ASN A 41 -31.49 8.39 -10.91
N GLN A 42 -32.19 7.84 -9.93
CA GLN A 42 -33.35 8.47 -9.28
C GLN A 42 -32.95 9.36 -8.09
N LEU A 43 -31.69 9.29 -7.65
CA LEU A 43 -31.19 10.13 -6.57
C LEU A 43 -31.12 11.59 -7.03
N ASP A 44 -31.30 12.51 -6.08
CA ASP A 44 -31.19 13.93 -6.40
C ASP A 44 -29.77 14.30 -6.84
N ALA A 45 -29.68 15.41 -7.56
CA ALA A 45 -28.44 15.85 -8.20
C ALA A 45 -27.30 16.12 -7.19
N LYS A 46 -27.63 16.64 -5.99
CA LYS A 46 -26.64 16.90 -4.93
C LYS A 46 -26.12 15.59 -4.34
N THR A 47 -27.00 14.63 -4.07
CA THR A 47 -26.62 13.29 -3.61
C THR A 47 -25.73 12.60 -4.65
N THR A 48 -26.10 12.65 -5.93
CA THR A 48 -25.31 12.07 -7.02
C THR A 48 -23.91 12.69 -7.09
N ALA A 49 -23.81 14.01 -6.98
CA ALA A 49 -22.53 14.71 -7.01
C ALA A 49 -21.63 14.34 -5.81
N ASN A 50 -22.21 14.25 -4.60
CA ASN A 50 -21.48 13.76 -3.42
C ASN A 50 -20.97 12.32 -3.61
N MET A 51 -21.77 11.43 -4.17
CA MET A 51 -21.33 10.06 -4.45
C MET A 51 -20.18 10.00 -5.46
N VAL A 52 -20.21 10.85 -6.49
CA VAL A 52 -19.13 10.96 -7.48
C VAL A 52 -17.85 11.45 -6.81
N PHE A 53 -17.95 12.45 -5.93
CA PHE A 53 -16.83 12.92 -5.14
C PHE A 53 -16.24 11.80 -4.29
N VAL A 54 -17.04 11.17 -3.42
CA VAL A 54 -16.56 10.12 -2.51
C VAL A 54 -15.89 8.99 -3.28
N SER A 55 -16.54 8.48 -4.35
CA SER A 55 -15.98 7.39 -5.16
C SER A 55 -14.62 7.78 -5.79
N SER A 56 -14.52 9.03 -6.28
CA SER A 56 -13.30 9.53 -6.90
C SER A 56 -12.19 9.77 -5.87
N PHE A 57 -12.56 10.31 -4.72
CA PHE A 57 -11.65 10.60 -3.62
C PHE A 57 -11.09 9.31 -3.04
N GLU A 58 -11.92 8.32 -2.69
CA GLU A 58 -11.46 7.02 -2.18
C GLU A 58 -10.52 6.32 -3.16
N SER A 59 -10.88 6.27 -4.45
CA SER A 59 -10.04 5.63 -5.47
C SER A 59 -8.68 6.31 -5.66
N LYS A 60 -8.61 7.65 -5.58
CA LYS A 60 -7.39 8.41 -5.87
C LYS A 60 -6.55 8.67 -4.62
N SER A 61 -7.19 8.79 -3.45
CA SER A 61 -6.54 9.06 -2.17
C SER A 61 -5.60 7.95 -1.77
N GLY A 62 -5.94 6.68 -2.03
CA GLY A 62 -5.05 5.54 -1.81
C GLY A 62 -3.68 5.72 -2.48
N PHE A 63 -3.65 6.15 -3.75
CA PHE A 63 -2.39 6.42 -4.44
C PHE A 63 -1.65 7.64 -3.88
N ALA A 64 -2.36 8.72 -3.56
CA ALA A 64 -1.75 9.94 -3.03
C ALA A 64 -1.07 9.70 -1.68
N ILE A 65 -1.72 8.94 -0.80
CA ILE A 65 -1.19 8.66 0.54
C ILE A 65 -0.08 7.60 0.50
N GLU A 66 -0.10 6.63 -0.43
CA GLU A 66 1.02 5.73 -0.70
C GLU A 66 2.25 6.52 -1.18
N ALA A 67 2.03 7.50 -2.07
CA ALA A 67 3.10 8.40 -2.51
C ALA A 67 3.65 9.24 -1.35
N CYS A 68 2.79 9.73 -0.46
CA CYS A 68 3.22 10.41 0.77
C CYS A 68 4.08 9.46 1.63
N ALA A 69 3.60 8.25 1.90
CA ALA A 69 4.33 7.27 2.72
C ALA A 69 5.72 6.98 2.17
N LYS A 70 5.86 6.80 0.85
CA LYS A 70 7.17 6.61 0.19
C LYS A 70 8.09 7.82 0.36
N ARG A 71 7.58 9.03 0.12
CA ARG A 71 8.36 10.27 0.24
C ARG A 71 8.77 10.54 1.69
N ILE A 72 7.90 10.24 2.65
CA ILE A 72 8.19 10.36 4.09
C ILE A 72 9.23 9.31 4.53
N ALA A 73 9.12 8.07 4.04
CA ALA A 73 10.13 7.04 4.29
C ALA A 73 11.52 7.45 3.78
N ARG A 74 11.60 8.23 2.68
CA ARG A 74 12.87 8.80 2.19
C ARG A 74 13.48 9.83 3.12
N ILE A 75 12.66 10.60 3.84
CA ILE A 75 13.16 11.51 4.88
C ILE A 75 13.79 10.67 6.02
N ARG A 76 13.12 9.59 6.45
CA ARG A 76 13.61 8.75 7.55
C ARG A 76 14.84 7.92 7.20
N TYR A 77 14.81 7.22 6.06
CA TYR A 77 15.81 6.21 5.71
C TYR A 77 16.82 6.70 4.66
N GLY A 78 16.53 7.82 3.98
CA GLY A 78 17.35 8.36 2.89
C GLY A 78 16.98 7.79 1.51
N GLU A 79 17.17 8.60 0.47
CA GLU A 79 16.82 8.26 -0.92
C GLU A 79 17.41 6.92 -1.40
N LYS A 80 18.66 6.64 -1.05
CA LYS A 80 19.35 5.39 -1.44
C LYS A 80 18.71 4.15 -0.83
N ASN A 81 18.08 4.29 0.33
CA ASN A 81 17.46 3.18 1.06
C ASN A 81 15.98 3.02 0.73
N VAL A 82 15.37 3.95 -0.02
CA VAL A 82 14.00 3.85 -0.54
C VAL A 82 14.01 4.03 -2.08
N PRO A 83 14.76 3.18 -2.80
CA PRO A 83 15.01 3.38 -4.23
C PRO A 83 13.77 3.06 -5.07
N THR A 84 13.68 3.66 -6.26
CA THR A 84 12.63 3.31 -7.23
C THR A 84 12.77 1.86 -7.70
N ILE A 85 14.02 1.38 -7.85
CA ILE A 85 14.34 -0.01 -8.20
C ILE A 85 14.97 -0.70 -6.98
N VAL A 86 14.28 -1.71 -6.46
CA VAL A 86 14.75 -2.54 -5.34
C VAL A 86 15.53 -3.72 -5.89
N ASN A 87 16.86 -3.66 -5.76
CA ASN A 87 17.79 -4.63 -6.33
C ASN A 87 18.89 -5.04 -5.33
N PRO A 88 18.55 -5.77 -4.25
CA PRO A 88 19.51 -6.15 -3.21
C PRO A 88 20.64 -7.06 -3.71
N ASN A 89 20.39 -7.81 -4.79
CA ASN A 89 21.36 -8.74 -5.38
C ASN A 89 22.26 -8.10 -6.44
N ASN A 90 22.16 -6.79 -6.67
CA ASN A 90 22.95 -6.05 -7.66
C ASN A 90 22.88 -6.68 -9.08
N LEU A 91 21.70 -7.15 -9.47
CA LEU A 91 21.46 -7.74 -10.78
C LEU A 91 21.65 -6.66 -11.86
N LYS A 92 22.36 -6.99 -12.93
CA LYS A 92 22.53 -6.08 -14.07
C LYS A 92 21.21 -5.97 -14.83
N HIS A 93 20.74 -4.74 -15.06
CA HIS A 93 19.54 -4.46 -15.86
C HIS A 93 19.69 -3.12 -16.60
N THR A 94 18.88 -2.93 -17.64
CA THR A 94 18.81 -1.69 -18.43
C THR A 94 17.53 -0.88 -18.15
N ILE A 95 16.81 -1.24 -17.08
CA ILE A 95 15.56 -0.57 -16.68
C ILE A 95 15.87 0.87 -16.28
N ASP A 96 15.13 1.81 -16.84
CA ASP A 96 15.27 3.25 -16.60
C ASP A 96 14.21 3.71 -15.59
N GLU A 97 14.68 4.32 -14.49
CA GLU A 97 13.82 4.74 -13.37
C GLU A 97 12.75 5.76 -13.77
N LYS A 98 12.98 6.56 -14.82
CA LYS A 98 12.03 7.62 -15.21
C LYS A 98 10.68 7.08 -15.70
N TYR A 99 10.63 5.81 -16.11
CA TYR A 99 9.42 5.17 -16.63
C TYR A 99 8.70 4.30 -15.59
N ILE A 100 9.18 4.26 -14.35
CA ILE A 100 8.58 3.49 -13.27
C ILE A 100 7.60 4.37 -12.49
N ASN A 101 6.35 3.93 -12.43
CA ASN A 101 5.40 4.46 -11.47
C ASN A 101 5.50 3.65 -10.16
N GLY A 102 5.84 4.31 -9.04
CA GLY A 102 5.95 3.65 -7.74
C GLY A 102 7.34 3.08 -7.45
N GLN A 103 7.40 1.82 -7.01
CA GLN A 103 8.63 1.05 -6.83
C GLN A 103 8.46 -0.32 -7.51
N ILE A 104 9.56 -0.90 -7.97
CA ILE A 104 9.60 -2.28 -8.45
C ILE A 104 10.73 -3.05 -7.76
N ILE A 105 10.55 -4.35 -7.64
CA ILE A 105 11.68 -5.27 -7.43
C ILE A 105 12.26 -5.69 -8.78
N VAL A 106 13.56 -5.97 -8.79
CA VAL A 106 14.25 -6.62 -9.90
C VAL A 106 14.75 -7.98 -9.45
N THR A 107 14.53 -9.00 -10.26
CA THR A 107 14.88 -10.39 -9.93
C THR A 107 15.26 -11.20 -11.15
N ASP A 108 16.12 -12.20 -10.95
CA ASP A 108 16.44 -13.26 -11.93
C ASP A 108 15.68 -14.56 -11.63
N ILE A 109 14.68 -14.52 -10.74
CA ILE A 109 13.73 -15.60 -10.49
C ILE A 109 12.51 -15.40 -11.39
N ASN A 110 12.09 -16.44 -12.12
CA ASN A 110 10.88 -16.41 -12.94
C ASN A 110 9.60 -16.42 -12.07
N ILE A 111 9.30 -15.27 -11.48
CA ILE A 111 8.11 -15.00 -10.66
C ILE A 111 6.78 -15.11 -11.43
N GLU A 112 6.83 -15.23 -12.75
CA GLU A 112 5.66 -15.43 -13.59
C GLU A 112 5.34 -16.91 -13.84
N ASP A 113 6.26 -17.83 -13.49
CA ASP A 113 6.09 -19.27 -13.62
C ASP A 113 4.89 -19.79 -12.81
N GLY A 114 4.04 -20.58 -13.47
CA GLY A 114 2.82 -21.13 -12.87
C GLY A 114 3.08 -22.11 -11.73
N ASN A 115 4.18 -22.87 -11.79
CA ASN A 115 4.54 -23.83 -10.74
C ASN A 115 5.06 -23.09 -9.51
N LEU A 116 5.87 -22.04 -9.69
CA LEU A 116 6.32 -21.21 -8.56
C LEU A 116 5.13 -20.55 -7.85
N LYS A 117 4.19 -19.98 -8.62
CA LYS A 117 2.93 -19.45 -8.07
C LYS A 117 2.17 -20.53 -7.31
N GLY A 118 2.07 -21.73 -7.86
CA GLY A 118 1.45 -22.90 -7.20
C GLY A 118 2.13 -23.30 -5.88
N GLU A 119 3.46 -23.33 -5.83
CA GLU A 119 4.23 -23.63 -4.61
C GLU A 119 3.98 -22.56 -3.52
N ILE A 120 3.96 -21.27 -3.89
CA ILE A 120 3.64 -20.17 -2.96
C ILE A 120 2.20 -20.28 -2.43
N SER A 121 1.24 -20.55 -3.32
CA SER A 121 -0.17 -20.76 -2.95
C SER A 121 -0.33 -21.94 -1.98
N ALA A 122 0.36 -23.06 -2.25
CA ALA A 122 0.36 -24.24 -1.40
C ALA A 122 1.01 -23.97 -0.05
N PHE A 123 2.17 -23.29 -0.02
CA PHE A 123 2.83 -22.87 1.21
C PHE A 123 1.88 -22.04 2.09
N ARG A 124 1.22 -21.01 1.53
CA ARG A 124 0.24 -20.21 2.27
C ARG A 124 -0.90 -21.10 2.78
N ALA A 125 -1.54 -21.88 1.90
CA ALA A 125 -2.69 -22.71 2.24
C ALA A 125 -2.41 -23.72 3.35
N ASN A 126 -1.21 -24.31 3.37
CA ASN A 126 -0.81 -25.28 4.38
C ASN A 126 -0.57 -24.64 5.77
N ASN A 127 -0.28 -23.33 5.81
CA ASN A 127 0.11 -22.56 6.98
C ASN A 127 -0.94 -21.51 7.43
N ILE A 128 -2.17 -21.56 6.90
CA ILE A 128 -3.26 -20.69 7.36
C ILE A 128 -3.75 -21.08 8.76
N SER A 129 -4.47 -20.16 9.41
CA SER A 129 -5.18 -20.44 10.66
C SER A 129 -6.19 -21.58 10.48
N LYS A 130 -6.27 -22.47 11.46
CA LYS A 130 -7.20 -23.63 11.47
C LYS A 130 -8.02 -23.66 12.77
N GLY A 131 -9.18 -24.31 12.74
CA GLY A 131 -10.06 -24.45 13.90
C GLY A 131 -10.91 -23.20 14.21
N LYS A 132 -11.69 -23.27 15.30
CA LYS A 132 -12.58 -22.20 15.78
C LYS A 132 -12.54 -22.10 17.30
N GLY A 133 -12.92 -20.92 17.84
CA GLY A 133 -13.03 -20.69 19.28
C GLY A 133 -11.73 -20.96 20.04
N LYS A 134 -11.81 -21.65 21.18
CA LYS A 134 -10.66 -22.00 22.02
C LYS A 134 -9.63 -22.93 21.35
N ALA A 135 -10.03 -23.65 20.30
CA ALA A 135 -9.15 -24.53 19.53
C ALA A 135 -8.55 -23.86 18.28
N LYS A 136 -8.71 -22.53 18.14
CA LYS A 136 -8.17 -21.80 16.99
C LYS A 136 -6.64 -21.77 17.04
N GLN A 137 -6.02 -22.33 16.02
CA GLN A 137 -4.60 -22.17 15.74
C GLN A 137 -4.42 -20.99 14.78
N THR A 138 -3.54 -20.05 15.13
CA THR A 138 -3.21 -18.90 14.29
C THR A 138 -2.34 -19.33 13.11
N SER A 139 -2.27 -18.49 12.08
CA SER A 139 -1.41 -18.76 10.93
C SER A 139 0.06 -18.85 11.36
N THR A 140 0.77 -19.80 10.76
CA THR A 140 2.21 -20.00 10.94
C THR A 140 3.03 -19.33 9.84
N VAL A 141 2.40 -18.60 8.90
CA VAL A 141 3.12 -17.79 7.91
C VAL A 141 3.69 -16.55 8.61
N ASN A 142 4.96 -16.60 9.00
CA ASN A 142 5.67 -15.58 9.77
C ASN A 142 7.06 -15.29 9.16
N GLN A 143 7.82 -14.35 9.71
CA GLN A 143 9.11 -13.93 9.13
C GLN A 143 10.13 -15.10 9.08
N THR A 144 9.94 -16.12 9.92
CA THR A 144 10.80 -17.31 9.96
C THR A 144 10.39 -18.36 8.94
N THR A 145 9.10 -18.72 8.86
CA THR A 145 8.62 -19.81 7.99
C THR A 145 8.69 -19.45 6.51
N ILE A 146 8.52 -18.16 6.17
CA ILE A 146 8.66 -17.69 4.78
C ILE A 146 10.07 -17.91 4.23
N LYS A 147 11.11 -18.08 5.06
CA LYS A 147 12.48 -18.36 4.60
C LYS A 147 12.59 -19.61 3.76
N SER A 148 11.72 -20.60 3.96
CA SER A 148 11.64 -21.79 3.10
C SER A 148 11.34 -21.46 1.62
N LEU A 149 10.64 -20.35 1.35
CA LEU A 149 10.37 -19.90 -0.01
C LEU A 149 11.63 -19.44 -0.75
N LEU A 150 12.68 -19.02 -0.04
CA LEU A 150 13.96 -18.65 -0.66
C LEU A 150 14.65 -19.87 -1.31
N ASP A 151 14.51 -21.05 -0.70
CA ASP A 151 15.03 -22.29 -1.27
C ASP A 151 14.19 -22.75 -2.46
N THR A 152 12.85 -22.59 -2.39
CA THR A 152 11.97 -22.77 -3.55
C THR A 152 12.37 -21.85 -4.70
N ALA A 153 12.64 -20.57 -4.44
CA ALA A 153 12.98 -19.57 -5.47
C ALA A 153 14.17 -20.02 -6.34
N LYS A 154 15.19 -20.64 -5.73
CA LYS A 154 16.42 -21.08 -6.42
C LYS A 154 16.13 -22.03 -7.59
N LYS A 155 15.07 -22.85 -7.52
CA LYS A 155 14.67 -23.77 -8.60
C LYS A 155 14.20 -23.04 -9.86
N TYR A 156 13.74 -21.80 -9.70
CA TYR A 156 13.14 -20.98 -10.76
C TYR A 156 14.06 -19.84 -11.21
N LYS A 157 15.35 -19.91 -10.87
CA LYS A 157 16.34 -18.96 -11.31
C LYS A 157 16.59 -19.11 -12.81
N THR A 158 16.55 -18.00 -13.54
CA THR A 158 16.83 -17.92 -14.98
C THR A 158 17.96 -16.92 -15.21
N PRO A 159 19.23 -17.38 -15.15
CA PRO A 159 20.38 -16.49 -15.29
C PRO A 159 20.32 -15.67 -16.58
N GLY A 160 20.56 -14.36 -16.46
CA GLY A 160 20.56 -13.43 -17.60
C GLY A 160 19.19 -12.91 -18.02
N VAL A 161 18.09 -13.42 -17.45
CA VAL A 161 16.74 -12.88 -17.65
C VAL A 161 16.33 -12.06 -16.43
N ILE A 162 15.81 -10.86 -16.68
CA ILE A 162 15.34 -9.96 -15.63
C ILE A 162 13.83 -9.88 -15.64
N TYR A 163 13.22 -10.13 -14.49
CA TYR A 163 11.81 -9.89 -14.22
C TYR A 163 11.65 -8.73 -13.25
N THR A 164 10.46 -8.12 -13.29
CA THR A 164 10.09 -7.01 -12.42
C THR A 164 8.72 -7.25 -11.82
N LYS A 165 8.52 -6.81 -10.57
CA LYS A 165 7.20 -6.78 -9.95
C LYS A 165 7.01 -5.48 -9.18
N PRO A 166 5.87 -4.78 -9.33
CA PRO A 166 5.54 -3.65 -8.47
C PRO A 166 5.49 -4.05 -7.00
N VAL A 167 5.95 -3.15 -6.14
CA VAL A 167 5.84 -3.25 -4.68
C VAL A 167 5.31 -1.92 -4.16
N ASP A 168 4.37 -1.97 -3.19
CA ASP A 168 3.68 -0.77 -2.74
C ASP A 168 4.63 0.13 -1.93
N LEU A 169 5.40 -0.47 -1.01
CA LEU A 169 6.53 0.19 -0.34
C LEU A 169 7.65 -0.80 -0.03
N ALA A 170 8.87 -0.41 -0.33
CA ALA A 170 10.07 -1.15 0.01
C ALA A 170 11.22 -0.24 0.45
N PHE A 171 11.89 -0.56 1.55
CA PHE A 171 13.06 0.19 2.00
C PHE A 171 14.05 -0.64 2.82
N PHE A 172 15.30 -0.21 2.86
CA PHE A 172 16.34 -0.77 3.71
C PHE A 172 16.46 0.04 5.01
N ASP A 173 16.31 -0.63 6.17
CA ASP A 173 16.36 0.04 7.48
C ASP A 173 17.77 0.15 8.08
N GLY A 174 18.81 -0.25 7.32
CA GLY A 174 20.18 -0.41 7.79
C GLY A 174 20.56 -1.85 8.13
N VAL A 175 19.57 -2.73 8.31
CA VAL A 175 19.78 -4.15 8.63
C VAL A 175 19.00 -5.06 7.68
N ASN A 176 17.72 -4.75 7.45
CA ASN A 176 16.79 -5.54 6.66
C ASN A 176 16.17 -4.70 5.53
N TRP A 177 15.88 -5.36 4.42
CA TRP A 177 14.84 -4.89 3.52
C TRP A 177 13.47 -5.10 4.18
N ASN A 178 12.60 -4.11 4.08
CA ASN A 178 11.22 -4.17 4.53
C ASN A 178 10.35 -4.00 3.31
N ILE A 179 9.53 -5.00 2.98
CA ILE A 179 8.55 -4.92 1.90
C ILE A 179 7.14 -4.95 2.44
N MET A 180 6.26 -4.17 1.81
CA MET A 180 4.89 -3.99 2.29
C MET A 180 3.88 -4.09 1.16
N GLU A 181 2.75 -4.73 1.48
CA GLU A 181 1.48 -4.54 0.76
C GLU A 181 0.66 -3.53 1.55
N LEU A 182 0.33 -2.38 0.94
CA LEU A 182 -0.40 -1.30 1.58
C LEU A 182 -1.89 -1.36 1.24
N LYS A 183 -2.72 -1.02 2.22
CA LYS A 183 -4.17 -0.78 2.06
C LYS A 183 -4.60 0.42 2.89
N ALA A 184 -5.68 1.10 2.49
CA ALA A 184 -6.16 2.27 3.22
C ALA A 184 -6.53 1.95 4.68
N GLY A 185 -7.35 0.93 4.94
CA GLY A 185 -7.74 0.56 6.32
C GLY A 185 -8.92 -0.39 6.45
N GLY A 186 -9.66 -0.65 5.37
CA GLY A 186 -10.85 -1.51 5.37
C GLY A 186 -10.59 -2.97 5.76
N ASP A 187 -11.67 -3.67 6.11
CA ASP A 187 -11.66 -5.13 6.12
C ASP A 187 -11.40 -5.58 4.70
N LEU A 188 -10.21 -6.10 4.42
CA LEU A 188 -10.03 -6.80 3.15
C LEU A 188 -11.05 -7.92 3.08
N ASP A 189 -11.87 -7.90 2.04
CA ASP A 189 -12.83 -8.96 1.75
C ASP A 189 -12.11 -10.31 1.80
N SER A 190 -12.77 -11.31 2.39
CA SER A 190 -12.19 -12.64 2.53
C SER A 190 -11.79 -13.29 1.21
N SER A 191 -12.42 -12.90 0.10
CA SER A 191 -12.06 -13.34 -1.26
C SER A 191 -10.73 -12.78 -1.74
N ASN A 192 -10.38 -11.55 -1.35
CA ASN A 192 -9.19 -10.86 -1.82
C ASN A 192 -7.97 -11.12 -0.93
N ALA A 193 -8.18 -11.45 0.35
CA ALA A 193 -7.09 -11.73 1.30
C ALA A 193 -6.09 -12.80 0.82
N PRO A 194 -6.51 -13.95 0.25
CA PRO A 194 -5.60 -14.94 -0.34
C PRO A 194 -4.63 -14.33 -1.35
N SER A 195 -5.15 -13.60 -2.34
CA SER A 195 -4.38 -13.05 -3.46
C SER A 195 -3.40 -11.95 -3.03
N ASN A 196 -3.78 -11.08 -2.08
CA ASN A 196 -2.90 -10.06 -1.54
C ASN A 196 -1.70 -10.67 -0.81
N VAL A 197 -1.93 -11.76 -0.05
CA VAL A 197 -0.84 -12.47 0.63
C VAL A 197 0.07 -13.18 -0.37
N GLU A 198 -0.47 -13.81 -1.42
CA GLU A 198 0.34 -14.42 -2.47
C GLU A 198 1.17 -13.39 -3.25
N LYS A 199 0.61 -12.21 -3.56
CA LYS A 199 1.36 -11.10 -4.17
C LYS A 199 2.57 -10.75 -3.30
N LEU A 200 2.34 -10.53 -2.01
CA LEU A 200 3.38 -10.17 -1.06
C LEU A 200 4.47 -11.27 -0.91
N LEU A 201 4.07 -12.54 -0.81
CA LEU A 201 4.99 -13.68 -0.76
C LEU A 201 5.75 -13.85 -2.09
N THR A 202 5.14 -13.54 -3.23
CA THR A 202 5.81 -13.55 -4.54
C THR A 202 6.90 -12.48 -4.62
N ILE A 203 6.64 -11.27 -4.09
CA ILE A 203 7.64 -10.21 -4.02
C ILE A 203 8.82 -10.65 -3.15
N TYR A 204 8.55 -11.20 -1.96
CA TYR A 204 9.59 -11.75 -1.07
C TYR A 204 10.42 -12.85 -1.76
N THR A 205 9.75 -13.81 -2.38
CA THR A 205 10.37 -14.94 -3.08
C THR A 205 11.20 -14.45 -4.27
N GLY A 206 10.72 -13.45 -5.01
CA GLY A 206 11.43 -12.81 -6.10
C GLY A 206 12.67 -12.05 -5.65
N LEU A 207 12.58 -11.27 -4.56
CA LEU A 207 13.76 -10.60 -4.01
C LEU A 207 14.86 -11.59 -3.60
N ASN A 208 14.47 -12.80 -3.18
CA ASN A 208 15.36 -13.89 -2.82
C ASN A 208 16.55 -13.45 -1.94
N TYR A 209 16.27 -12.63 -0.93
CA TYR A 209 17.27 -12.02 -0.06
C TYR A 209 16.94 -12.30 1.40
N TYR A 210 17.87 -12.93 2.13
CA TYR A 210 17.60 -13.51 3.46
C TYR A 210 17.19 -12.46 4.51
N ASN A 211 17.81 -11.28 4.49
CA ASN A 211 17.49 -10.18 5.40
C ASN A 211 16.33 -9.33 4.83
N THR A 212 15.17 -9.96 4.65
CA THR A 212 13.95 -9.30 4.19
C THR A 212 12.81 -9.58 5.16
N LYS A 213 12.15 -8.52 5.62
CA LYS A 213 10.92 -8.56 6.40
C LYS A 213 9.72 -8.22 5.53
N VAL A 214 8.62 -8.90 5.81
CA VAL A 214 7.40 -8.83 5.02
C VAL A 214 6.26 -8.33 5.89
N PHE A 215 5.58 -7.28 5.46
CA PHE A 215 4.46 -6.71 6.21
C PHE A 215 3.21 -6.55 5.35
N PHE A 216 2.07 -6.91 5.91
CA PHE A 216 0.80 -6.38 5.48
C PHE A 216 0.51 -5.11 6.28
N ALA A 217 0.28 -3.99 5.60
CA ALA A 217 0.18 -2.70 6.26
C ALA A 217 -1.11 -1.96 5.91
N THR A 218 -1.65 -1.22 6.87
CA THR A 218 -2.76 -0.30 6.65
C THR A 218 -2.44 1.11 7.10
N LEU A 219 -3.00 2.10 6.40
CA LEU A 219 -2.74 3.52 6.68
C LEU A 219 -3.53 4.03 7.88
N TYR A 220 -4.69 3.45 8.15
CA TYR A 220 -5.44 3.66 9.39
C TYR A 220 -6.08 2.35 9.85
N ASN A 221 -6.50 2.32 11.10
CA ASN A 221 -7.36 1.27 11.62
C ASN A 221 -8.83 1.69 11.48
N LYS A 222 -9.61 0.99 10.64
CA LYS A 222 -11.05 1.30 10.46
C LYS A 222 -11.85 1.25 11.76
N ASP A 223 -11.42 0.42 12.71
CA ASP A 223 -12.10 0.23 13.99
C ASP A 223 -11.60 1.27 15.02
N GLY A 224 -10.69 2.18 14.64
CA GLY A 224 -10.05 3.18 15.50
C GLY A 224 -8.64 2.79 15.95
N GLU A 225 -7.74 3.76 16.03
CA GLU A 225 -6.35 3.53 16.46
C GLU A 225 -6.30 2.97 17.89
N GLY A 226 -5.44 1.97 18.12
CA GLY A 226 -5.36 1.23 19.39
C GLY A 226 -6.32 0.04 19.51
N ASN A 227 -7.35 -0.07 18.65
CA ASN A 227 -8.23 -1.24 18.66
C ASN A 227 -7.61 -2.45 17.94
N THR A 228 -8.05 -3.65 18.32
CA THR A 228 -7.62 -4.86 17.63
C THR A 228 -8.20 -4.89 16.22
N TRP A 229 -7.35 -4.83 15.21
CA TRP A 229 -7.76 -4.97 13.81
C TRP A 229 -8.48 -6.30 13.55
N THR A 230 -9.44 -6.40 12.64
CA THR A 230 -10.27 -7.62 12.48
C THR A 230 -10.23 -8.25 11.09
N GLY A 231 -9.43 -7.72 10.17
CA GLY A 231 -9.46 -8.11 8.76
C GLY A 231 -9.06 -9.56 8.46
N ALA A 232 -9.59 -10.07 7.35
CA ALA A 232 -9.52 -11.47 6.95
C ALA A 232 -8.08 -11.98 6.71
N VAL A 233 -7.14 -11.09 6.38
CA VAL A 233 -5.71 -11.42 6.16
C VAL A 233 -5.06 -12.08 7.38
N LYS A 234 -5.56 -11.84 8.59
CA LYS A 234 -5.11 -12.54 9.82
C LYS A 234 -5.20 -14.05 9.75
N LYS A 235 -6.04 -14.59 8.85
CA LYS A 235 -6.12 -16.03 8.62
C LYS A 235 -4.90 -16.57 7.87
N HIS A 236 -4.21 -15.72 7.11
CA HIS A 236 -3.19 -16.10 6.13
C HIS A 236 -1.76 -15.66 6.51
N LEU A 237 -1.62 -14.75 7.49
CA LEU A 237 -0.35 -14.26 8.00
C LEU A 237 -0.38 -14.27 9.54
N ALA A 238 0.79 -14.48 10.16
CA ALA A 238 0.95 -14.44 11.60
C ALA A 238 0.71 -13.02 12.14
N TYR A 239 -0.26 -12.91 13.05
CA TYR A 239 -0.62 -11.66 13.71
C TYR A 239 -0.16 -11.68 15.18
N PRO A 240 0.47 -10.61 15.70
CA PRO A 240 0.69 -9.30 15.06
C PRO A 240 1.98 -9.16 14.24
N GLU A 241 2.88 -10.13 14.27
CA GLU A 241 4.26 -10.05 13.74
C GLU A 241 4.37 -9.53 12.29
N MET A 242 3.47 -9.95 11.40
CA MET A 242 3.51 -9.62 9.97
C MET A 242 2.67 -8.37 9.63
N PHE A 243 2.23 -7.59 10.63
CA PHE A 243 1.24 -6.53 10.44
C PHE A 243 1.72 -5.18 10.97
N LEU A 244 1.51 -4.13 10.16
CA LEU A 244 1.70 -2.73 10.56
C LEU A 244 0.40 -1.97 10.30
N ILE A 245 -0.41 -1.77 11.33
CA ILE A 245 -1.78 -1.21 11.19
C ILE A 245 -1.81 0.21 11.74
N GLY A 246 -2.28 1.14 10.91
CA GLY A 246 -2.52 2.53 11.30
C GLY A 246 -1.29 3.17 11.91
N LYS A 247 -1.39 3.57 13.18
CA LYS A 247 -0.29 4.14 13.97
C LYS A 247 1.01 3.35 13.83
N ASN A 248 0.96 2.03 13.94
CA ASN A 248 2.17 1.20 13.86
C ASN A 248 2.87 1.28 12.51
N PHE A 249 2.13 1.46 11.41
CA PHE A 249 2.73 1.66 10.09
C PHE A 249 3.43 3.01 10.01
N TRP A 250 2.75 4.08 10.41
CA TRP A 250 3.32 5.43 10.36
C TRP A 250 4.55 5.55 11.25
N GLU A 251 4.49 5.07 12.49
CA GLU A 251 5.66 5.04 13.39
C GLU A 251 6.84 4.22 12.84
N TYR A 252 6.58 3.29 11.92
CA TYR A 252 7.62 2.51 11.27
C TYR A 252 8.34 3.28 10.15
N ILE A 253 7.71 4.31 9.57
CA ILE A 253 8.25 5.05 8.41
C ILE A 253 8.48 6.55 8.64
N LEU A 254 7.87 7.13 9.68
CA LEU A 254 8.03 8.55 10.04
C LEU A 254 9.43 8.84 10.58
N PRO A 255 10.04 10.00 10.28
CA PRO A 255 11.26 10.44 10.96
C PRO A 255 11.14 10.29 12.49
N LYS A 256 12.23 9.96 13.18
CA LYS A 256 12.20 9.59 14.61
C LYS A 256 11.68 10.73 15.51
N GLU A 257 11.74 11.96 15.00
CA GLU A 257 11.31 13.20 15.63
C GLU A 257 9.81 13.45 15.50
N ILE A 258 9.11 12.69 14.65
CA ILE A 258 7.68 12.84 14.36
C ILE A 258 6.95 11.56 14.78
N ASP A 259 6.11 11.68 15.79
CA ASP A 259 5.18 10.61 16.16
C ASP A 259 3.91 10.65 15.29
N PHE A 260 3.07 9.63 15.45
CA PHE A 260 1.84 9.51 14.68
C PHE A 260 0.87 10.66 14.97
N GLU A 261 0.75 11.09 16.21
CA GLU A 261 -0.12 12.19 16.62
C GLU A 261 0.26 13.49 15.90
N GLU A 262 1.55 13.86 15.90
CA GLU A 262 2.05 15.04 15.20
C GLU A 262 1.87 14.91 13.68
N PHE A 263 2.14 13.73 13.10
CA PHE A 263 1.85 13.50 11.68
C PHE A 263 0.37 13.73 11.35
N THR A 264 -0.57 13.22 12.16
CA THR A 264 -2.00 13.40 11.90
C THR A 264 -2.42 14.86 12.01
N LYS A 265 -1.77 15.65 12.88
CA LYS A 265 -1.99 17.08 12.98
C LYS A 265 -1.53 17.80 11.71
N ILE A 266 -0.29 17.57 11.27
CA ILE A 266 0.24 18.13 10.02
C ILE A 266 -0.67 17.79 8.84
N TYR A 267 -1.09 16.52 8.73
CA TYR A 267 -1.99 16.06 7.69
C TYR A 267 -3.33 16.82 7.68
N LYS A 268 -3.99 16.96 8.84
CA LYS A 268 -5.27 17.67 8.96
C LYS A 268 -5.13 19.15 8.61
N GLU A 269 -4.12 19.82 9.14
CA GLU A 269 -3.85 21.24 8.88
C GLU A 269 -3.58 21.47 7.38
N THR A 270 -2.81 20.59 6.75
CA THR A 270 -2.54 20.65 5.30
C THR A 270 -3.80 20.46 4.46
N LEU A 271 -4.67 19.51 4.81
CA LEU A 271 -5.93 19.31 4.10
C LEU A 271 -6.90 20.49 4.28
N SER A 272 -6.87 21.16 5.44
CA SER A 272 -7.62 22.40 5.66
C SER A 272 -7.08 23.54 4.81
N GLU A 273 -5.77 23.67 4.66
CA GLU A 273 -5.12 24.66 3.77
C GLU A 273 -5.50 24.45 2.29
N LEU A 274 -5.66 23.20 1.86
CA LEU A 274 -6.12 22.86 0.51
C LEU A 274 -7.61 23.17 0.27
N ASP A 275 -8.32 23.62 1.30
CA ASP A 275 -9.71 24.04 1.27
C ASP A 275 -10.64 23.02 0.58
N LEU A 276 -10.44 21.76 0.95
CA LEU A 276 -11.12 20.61 0.34
C LEU A 276 -12.64 20.81 0.26
N ASN A 277 -13.25 21.35 1.32
CA ASN A 277 -14.69 21.56 1.39
C ASN A 277 -15.19 22.60 0.39
N ASN A 278 -14.49 23.73 0.23
CA ASN A 278 -14.93 24.72 -0.75
C ASN A 278 -14.78 24.20 -2.18
N ARG A 279 -13.69 23.49 -2.48
CA ARG A 279 -13.49 22.88 -3.81
C ARG A 279 -14.57 21.84 -4.13
N ILE A 280 -14.97 21.02 -3.16
CA ILE A 280 -16.13 20.09 -3.31
C ILE A 280 -17.39 20.88 -3.64
N ASN A 281 -17.68 21.93 -2.87
CA ASN A 281 -18.89 22.73 -3.08
C ASN A 281 -18.89 23.43 -4.46
N GLU A 282 -17.74 23.87 -4.94
CA GLU A 282 -17.60 24.45 -6.28
C GLU A 282 -17.84 23.42 -7.38
N MET A 283 -17.20 22.24 -7.31
CA MET A 283 -17.43 21.15 -8.26
C MET A 283 -18.91 20.73 -8.33
N ILE A 284 -19.59 20.65 -7.19
CA ILE A 284 -21.01 20.34 -7.12
C ILE A 284 -21.83 21.46 -7.78
N LYS A 285 -21.58 22.74 -7.43
CA LYS A 285 -22.29 23.88 -8.01
C LYS A 285 -22.14 23.95 -9.54
N GLU A 286 -20.95 23.67 -10.07
CA GLU A 286 -20.70 23.68 -11.52
C GLU A 286 -21.46 22.59 -12.27
N CYS A 287 -21.71 21.43 -11.66
CA CYS A 287 -22.51 20.35 -12.25
C CYS A 287 -24.03 20.58 -12.15
N LEU A 288 -24.48 21.45 -11.24
CA LEU A 288 -25.89 21.79 -11.05
C LEU A 288 -26.34 23.02 -11.85
N ARG A 289 -25.41 23.69 -12.52
CA ARG A 289 -25.69 24.77 -13.49
C ARG A 289 -25.90 24.19 -14.89
#